data_AF-A0A926VTX7-F1
#
_entry.id   AF-A0A926VTX7-F1
#
_cell.length_a   1.000
_cell.length_b   1.000
_cell.length_c   1.000
_cell.angle_alpha   90.00
_cell.angle_beta   90.00
_cell.angle_gamma   90.00
#
_symmetry.space_group_name_H-M   'P 1'
#
loop_
_entity.id
_entity.type
_entity.pdbx_description
1 polymer ?
#
loop_
_entity_poly.entity_id
_entity_poly.type
_entity_poly.pdbx_seq_one_letter_code
_entity_poly.pdbx_strand_id
1 'polypeptide(L)'
;MLEETGVDRLYKEFKTLIEYIEQGNEISLRNTVDENFRKALLLSAASYFEHRITNDILEYMGEISNKNELLVSFVNNKAISRQYHTYFNWKDTNANSFFGLFGDIFSNFIKQEVRNSEQLSSSIKAFLEIGRERNRLVHQDFGTFSLEKTSDEIYLLYKDALPDKLRQCLQKNENEAEKIGTEK
;
A
#
# COMPACT_ATOMS: atom_id res chain seq x y z
N MET A 1 15.83 0.28 12.60
CA MET A 1 15.75 -0.68 11.48
C MET A 1 14.28 -0.96 11.25
N LEU A 2 13.79 -0.80 10.02
CA LEU A 2 12.45 -1.28 9.67
C LEU A 2 12.44 -2.80 9.85
N GLU A 3 11.40 -3.31 10.52
CA GLU A 3 11.22 -4.74 10.72
C GLU A 3 11.00 -5.42 9.37
N GLU A 4 11.57 -6.62 9.19
CA GLU A 4 11.42 -7.37 7.95
C GLU A 4 9.96 -7.80 7.76
N THR A 5 9.35 -7.46 6.64
CA THR A 5 7.96 -7.85 6.38
C THR A 5 7.87 -9.23 5.73
N GLY A 6 6.65 -9.78 5.69
CA GLY A 6 6.36 -10.98 4.90
C GLY A 6 6.73 -10.84 3.41
N VAL A 7 6.65 -9.64 2.84
CA VAL A 7 7.02 -9.36 1.44
C VAL A 7 8.54 -9.46 1.26
N ASP A 8 9.31 -8.88 2.18
CA ASP A 8 10.77 -8.93 2.15
C ASP A 8 11.28 -10.37 2.29
N ARG A 9 10.68 -11.15 3.20
CA ARG A 9 11.01 -12.57 3.38
C ARG A 9 10.68 -13.38 2.13
N LEU A 10 9.47 -13.22 1.59
CA LEU A 10 9.04 -13.92 0.37
C LEU A 10 9.99 -13.63 -0.78
N TYR A 11 10.37 -12.36 -0.97
CA TYR A 11 11.30 -11.98 -2.02
C TYR A 11 12.65 -12.69 -1.89
N LYS A 12 13.24 -12.71 -0.68
CA LYS A 12 14.52 -13.37 -0.42
C LYS A 12 14.46 -14.88 -0.66
N GLU A 13 13.47 -15.55 -0.08
CA GLU A 13 13.29 -17.00 -0.19
C GLU A 13 13.19 -17.45 -1.65
N PHE A 14 12.42 -16.72 -2.46
CA PHE A 14 12.26 -17.04 -3.87
C PHE A 14 13.49 -16.72 -4.72
N LYS A 15 14.26 -15.66 -4.41
CA LYS A 15 15.54 -15.42 -5.10
C LYS A 15 16.51 -16.57 -4.84
N THR A 16 16.61 -17.04 -3.60
CA THR A 16 17.40 -18.24 -3.27
C THR A 16 16.92 -19.48 -4.01
N LEU A 17 15.60 -19.67 -4.15
CA LEU A 17 15.06 -20.81 -4.92
C LEU A 17 15.42 -20.73 -6.40
N ILE A 18 15.32 -19.56 -7.02
CA ILE A 18 15.69 -19.35 -8.42
C ILE A 18 17.18 -19.64 -8.63
N GLU A 19 18.06 -19.15 -7.74
CA GLU A 19 19.49 -19.43 -7.78
C GLU A 19 19.80 -20.94 -7.68
N TYR A 20 19.08 -21.67 -6.83
CA TYR A 20 19.24 -23.12 -6.71
C TYR A 20 18.82 -23.86 -7.99
N ILE A 21 17.71 -23.45 -8.62
CA ILE A 21 17.23 -24.05 -9.88
C ILE A 21 18.19 -23.73 -11.04
N GLU A 22 18.74 -22.52 -11.08
CA GLU A 22 19.76 -22.11 -12.06
C GLU A 22 21.01 -22.99 -11.96
N GLN A 23 21.48 -23.29 -10.75
CA GLN A 23 22.62 -24.19 -10.53
C GLN A 23 22.35 -25.62 -11.04
N GLY A 24 21.09 -26.06 -11.04
CA GLY A 24 20.65 -27.34 -11.59
C GLY A 24 20.49 -27.36 -13.11
N ASN A 25 20.64 -26.24 -13.82
CA ASN A 25 20.39 -26.08 -15.27
C ASN A 25 18.94 -26.39 -15.71
N GLU A 26 17.96 -26.31 -14.81
CA GLU A 26 16.55 -26.63 -15.08
C GLU A 26 15.77 -25.38 -15.56
N ILE A 27 16.06 -24.93 -16.80
CA ILE A 27 15.54 -23.65 -17.33
C ILE A 27 14.01 -23.60 -17.41
N SER A 28 13.35 -24.71 -17.78
CA SER A 28 11.88 -24.79 -17.86
C SER A 28 11.22 -24.62 -16.47
N LEU A 29 11.83 -25.23 -15.45
CA LEU A 29 11.37 -25.11 -14.07
C LEU A 29 11.58 -23.68 -13.55
N ARG A 30 12.72 -23.06 -13.87
CA ARG A 30 13.01 -21.67 -13.52
C ARG A 30 11.92 -20.73 -14.03
N ASN A 31 11.52 -20.85 -15.29
CA ASN A 31 10.48 -19.99 -15.87
C ASN A 31 9.12 -20.19 -15.18
N THR A 32 8.77 -21.45 -14.88
CA THR A 32 7.51 -21.77 -14.19
C THR A 32 7.49 -21.20 -12.77
N VAL A 33 8.60 -21.33 -12.03
CA VAL A 33 8.72 -20.78 -10.67
C VAL A 33 8.69 -19.26 -10.70
N ASP A 34 9.44 -18.63 -11.61
CA ASP A 34 9.48 -17.17 -11.74
C ASP A 34 8.10 -16.57 -12.03
N GLU A 35 7.33 -17.15 -12.96
CA GLU A 35 5.99 -16.65 -13.27
C GLU A 35 5.05 -16.71 -12.06
N ASN A 36 5.03 -17.83 -11.34
CA ASN A 36 4.21 -17.98 -10.14
C ASN A 36 4.68 -17.07 -9.00
N PHE A 37 5.99 -16.92 -8.85
CA PHE A 37 6.58 -16.07 -7.84
C PHE A 37 6.19 -14.60 -8.05
N ARG A 38 6.28 -14.09 -9.28
CA ARG A 38 5.91 -12.71 -9.60
C ARG A 38 4.46 -12.40 -9.23
N LYS A 39 3.54 -13.34 -9.51
CA LYS A 39 2.12 -13.24 -9.10
C LYS A 39 1.96 -13.25 -7.57
N ALA A 40 2.64 -14.18 -6.88
CA ALA A 40 2.58 -14.30 -5.42
C ALA A 40 3.16 -13.06 -4.71
N LEU A 41 4.29 -12.54 -5.19
CA LEU A 41 4.95 -11.36 -4.65
C LEU A 41 4.07 -10.11 -4.78
N LEU A 42 3.45 -9.93 -5.95
CA LEU A 42 2.51 -8.83 -6.19
C LEU A 42 1.30 -8.89 -5.24
N LEU A 43 0.71 -10.08 -5.08
CA LEU A 43 -0.40 -10.29 -4.14
C LEU A 43 0.03 -10.01 -2.69
N SER A 44 1.21 -10.48 -2.30
CA SER A 44 1.76 -10.24 -0.96
C SER A 44 1.98 -8.75 -0.69
N ALA A 45 2.55 -8.02 -1.65
CA ALA A 45 2.75 -6.57 -1.52
C ALA A 45 1.43 -5.82 -1.40
N ALA A 46 0.45 -6.12 -2.26
CA ALA A 46 -0.86 -5.49 -2.19
C ALA A 46 -1.60 -5.80 -0.88
N SER A 47 -1.56 -7.05 -0.42
CA SER A 47 -2.16 -7.47 0.85
C SER A 47 -1.51 -6.78 2.05
N TYR A 48 -0.18 -6.59 2.01
CA TYR A 48 0.54 -5.87 3.05
C TYR A 48 0.05 -4.41 3.16
N PHE A 49 -0.07 -3.70 2.04
CA PHE A 49 -0.55 -2.31 2.07
C PHE A 49 -2.02 -2.19 2.47
N GLU A 50 -2.88 -3.12 2.05
CA GLU A 50 -4.26 -3.18 2.51
C GLU A 50 -4.33 -3.29 4.04
N HIS A 51 -3.59 -4.25 4.61
CA HIS A 51 -3.52 -4.43 6.06
C HIS A 51 -2.94 -3.20 6.77
N ARG A 52 -1.85 -2.63 6.26
CA ARG A 52 -1.17 -1.48 6.88
C ARG A 52 -2.05 -0.23 6.87
N ILE A 53 -2.64 0.13 5.73
CA ILE A 53 -3.48 1.33 5.62
C ILE A 53 -4.74 1.20 6.47
N THR A 54 -5.39 0.03 6.47
CA THR A 54 -6.60 -0.18 7.27
C THR A 54 -6.30 -0.14 8.77
N ASN A 55 -5.19 -0.73 9.21
CA ASN A 55 -4.76 -0.63 10.60
C ASN A 55 -4.34 0.78 11.00
N ASP A 56 -3.64 1.52 10.14
CA ASP A 56 -3.23 2.90 10.45
C ASP A 56 -4.45 3.81 10.66
N ILE A 57 -5.52 3.63 9.87
CA ILE A 57 -6.78 4.36 10.08
C ILE A 57 -7.44 3.95 11.39
N LEU A 58 -7.48 2.66 11.70
CA LEU A 58 -8.09 2.14 12.93
C LEU A 58 -7.35 2.63 14.18
N GLU A 59 -6.03 2.57 14.16
CA GLU A 59 -5.15 3.05 15.24
C GLU A 59 -5.31 4.56 15.43
N TYR A 60 -5.28 5.35 14.35
CA TYR A 60 -5.53 6.78 14.41
C TYR A 60 -6.90 7.09 15.02
N MET A 61 -7.96 6.40 14.60
CA MET A 61 -9.29 6.58 15.20
C MET A 61 -9.32 6.21 16.69
N GLY A 62 -8.57 5.19 17.09
CA GLY A 62 -8.39 4.82 18.50
C GLY A 62 -7.66 5.89 19.30
N GLU A 63 -6.62 6.49 18.75
CA GLU A 63 -5.85 7.58 19.37
C GLU A 63 -6.75 8.80 19.62
N ILE A 64 -7.43 9.31 18.58
CA ILE A 64 -8.20 10.57 18.66
C ILE A 64 -9.50 10.44 19.46
N SER A 65 -10.06 9.23 19.51
CA SER A 65 -11.29 8.95 20.27
C SER A 65 -11.01 8.58 21.73
N ASN A 66 -9.75 8.63 22.17
CA ASN A 66 -9.30 8.13 23.47
C ASN A 66 -9.78 6.69 23.73
N LYS A 67 -9.62 5.83 22.71
CA LYS A 67 -10.00 4.41 22.68
C LYS A 67 -11.49 4.16 22.96
N ASN A 68 -12.36 5.06 22.53
CA ASN A 68 -13.80 4.84 22.63
C ASN A 68 -14.24 3.68 21.70
N GLU A 69 -14.57 2.54 22.30
CA GLU A 69 -14.89 1.31 21.57
C GLU A 69 -16.10 1.46 20.63
N LEU A 70 -17.09 2.29 20.99
CA LEU A 70 -18.28 2.51 20.15
C LEU A 70 -17.89 3.22 18.84
N LEU A 71 -17.05 4.26 18.93
CA LEU A 71 -16.58 4.99 17.76
C LEU A 71 -15.65 4.14 16.90
N VAL A 72 -14.68 3.47 17.51
CA VAL A 72 -13.74 2.59 16.81
C VAL A 72 -14.49 1.45 16.09
N SER A 73 -15.45 0.80 16.76
CA SER A 73 -16.25 -0.27 16.16
C SER A 73 -17.14 0.23 15.03
N PHE A 74 -17.74 1.41 15.18
CA PHE A 74 -18.55 2.02 14.13
C PHE A 74 -17.73 2.29 12.87
N VAL A 75 -16.54 2.91 13.00
CA VAL A 75 -15.62 3.14 11.89
C VAL A 75 -15.17 1.81 11.28
N ASN A 76 -14.75 0.83 12.09
CA ASN A 76 -14.30 -0.45 11.58
C ASN A 76 -15.38 -1.11 10.70
N ASN A 77 -16.62 -1.14 11.19
CA ASN A 77 -17.72 -1.79 10.50
C ASN A 77 -18.21 -1.03 9.25
N LYS A 78 -18.12 0.31 9.25
CA LYS A 78 -18.66 1.14 8.17
C LYS A 78 -17.63 1.58 7.15
N ALA A 79 -16.44 1.98 7.60
CA ALA A 79 -15.43 2.60 6.76
C ALA A 79 -14.30 1.64 6.39
N ILE A 80 -13.98 0.62 7.19
CA ILE A 80 -12.80 -0.24 6.97
C ILE A 80 -13.18 -1.61 6.39
N SER A 81 -14.06 -2.33 7.08
CA SER A 81 -14.37 -3.72 6.75
C SER A 81 -14.92 -3.86 5.33
N ARG A 82 -14.16 -4.56 4.48
CA ARG A 82 -14.43 -4.78 3.04
C ARG A 82 -14.50 -3.50 2.21
N GLN A 83 -14.07 -2.34 2.73
CA GLN A 83 -14.17 -1.06 2.02
C GLN A 83 -12.87 -0.62 1.36
N TYR A 84 -11.73 -1.27 1.63
CA TYR A 84 -10.41 -0.85 1.12
C TYR A 84 -10.39 -0.62 -0.40
N HIS A 85 -11.06 -1.47 -1.17
CA HIS A 85 -11.13 -1.35 -2.64
C HIS A 85 -11.77 -0.03 -3.12
N THR A 86 -12.56 0.64 -2.28
CA THR A 86 -13.23 1.93 -2.56
C THR A 86 -12.38 3.15 -2.22
N TYR A 87 -11.30 2.97 -1.45
CA TYR A 87 -10.47 4.08 -0.96
C TYR A 87 -9.78 4.82 -2.10
N PHE A 88 -9.27 4.05 -3.06
CA PHE A 88 -8.49 4.57 -4.17
C PHE A 88 -9.23 4.36 -5.47
N ASN A 89 -9.22 5.38 -6.34
CA ASN A 89 -9.50 5.15 -7.75
C ASN A 89 -8.27 4.48 -8.37
N TRP A 90 -8.27 3.15 -8.45
CA TRP A 90 -7.14 2.39 -8.96
C TRP A 90 -6.79 2.73 -10.42
N LYS A 91 -7.67 3.36 -11.20
CA LYS A 91 -7.32 3.79 -12.56
C LYS A 91 -6.50 5.09 -12.59
N ASP A 92 -6.48 5.85 -11.51
CA ASP A 92 -5.78 7.11 -11.42
C ASP A 92 -4.29 6.93 -11.04
N THR A 93 -3.54 8.01 -11.19
CA THR A 93 -2.11 8.12 -10.85
C THR A 93 -1.88 8.90 -9.55
N ASN A 94 -2.95 9.28 -8.85
CA ASN A 94 -2.92 10.04 -7.60
C ASN A 94 -3.92 9.47 -6.60
N ALA A 95 -3.73 9.78 -5.32
CA ALA A 95 -4.57 9.29 -4.22
C ALA A 95 -5.64 10.30 -3.78
N ASN A 96 -6.07 11.22 -4.67
CA ASN A 96 -6.98 12.30 -4.28
C ASN A 96 -8.35 11.81 -3.79
N SER A 97 -8.86 10.69 -4.32
CA SER A 97 -10.10 10.08 -3.85
C SER A 97 -9.99 9.69 -2.37
N PHE A 98 -8.87 9.09 -2.00
CA PHE A 98 -8.59 8.66 -0.64
C PHE A 98 -8.43 9.86 0.30
N PHE A 99 -7.69 10.89 -0.13
CA PHE A 99 -7.53 12.11 0.66
C PHE A 99 -8.86 12.82 0.93
N GLY A 100 -9.78 12.79 -0.04
CA GLY A 100 -11.12 13.36 0.11
C GLY A 100 -11.98 12.67 1.17
N LEU A 101 -11.70 11.42 1.53
CA LEU A 101 -12.44 10.69 2.57
C LEU A 101 -12.28 11.33 3.96
N PHE A 102 -11.20 12.07 4.18
CA PHE A 102 -10.89 12.75 5.45
C PHE A 102 -11.32 14.23 5.45
N GLY A 103 -12.03 14.68 4.40
CA GLY A 103 -12.52 16.05 4.28
C GLY A 103 -11.51 17.03 3.68
N ASP A 104 -12.00 18.25 3.37
CA ASP A 104 -11.27 19.24 2.57
C ASP A 104 -10.00 19.76 3.23
N ILE A 105 -9.98 19.89 4.56
CA ILE A 105 -8.82 20.39 5.31
C ILE A 105 -7.64 19.45 5.10
N PHE A 106 -7.80 18.16 5.40
CA PHE A 106 -6.77 17.16 5.20
C PHE A 106 -6.41 17.00 3.72
N SER A 107 -7.42 16.93 2.85
CA SER A 107 -7.23 16.80 1.40
C SER A 107 -6.35 17.91 0.83
N ASN A 108 -6.58 19.16 1.20
CA ASN A 108 -5.79 20.29 0.74
C ASN A 108 -4.37 20.26 1.29
N PHE A 109 -4.20 19.97 2.58
CA PHE A 109 -2.90 19.82 3.24
C PHE A 109 -2.05 18.74 2.55
N ILE A 110 -2.55 17.52 2.43
CA ILE A 110 -1.76 16.41 1.88
C ILE A 110 -1.46 16.61 0.39
N LYS A 111 -2.36 17.23 -0.38
CA LYS A 111 -2.09 17.60 -1.78
C LYS A 111 -0.94 18.59 -1.90
N GLN A 112 -0.78 19.52 -0.95
CA GLN A 112 0.38 20.42 -0.92
C GLN A 112 1.66 19.65 -0.57
N GLU A 113 1.63 18.80 0.45
CA GLU A 113 2.78 17.95 0.81
C GLU A 113 3.24 17.07 -0.36
N VAL A 114 2.30 16.47 -1.11
CA VAL A 114 2.60 15.67 -2.31
C VAL A 114 3.22 16.51 -3.42
N ARG A 115 2.78 17.76 -3.61
CA ARG A 115 3.37 18.68 -4.60
C ARG A 115 4.78 19.12 -4.21
N ASN A 116 5.02 19.28 -2.92
CA ASN A 116 6.30 19.76 -2.38
C ASN A 116 7.33 18.65 -2.19
N SER A 117 6.94 17.37 -2.34
CA SER A 117 7.83 16.22 -2.16
C SER A 117 7.73 15.26 -3.34
N GLU A 118 8.73 15.33 -4.23
CA GLU A 118 8.86 14.37 -5.34
C GLU A 118 8.90 12.93 -4.84
N GLN A 119 9.61 12.68 -3.73
CA GLN A 119 9.65 11.37 -3.08
C GLN A 119 8.24 10.88 -2.71
N LEU A 120 7.42 11.71 -2.05
CA LEU A 120 6.07 11.31 -1.65
C LEU A 120 5.18 11.04 -2.89
N SER A 121 5.29 11.89 -3.92
CA SER A 121 4.59 11.71 -5.19
C SER A 121 4.94 10.37 -5.86
N SER A 122 6.24 10.05 -5.96
CA SER A 122 6.71 8.80 -6.55
C SER A 122 6.27 7.58 -5.74
N SER A 123 6.32 7.65 -4.42
CA SER A 123 5.87 6.57 -3.55
C SER A 123 4.36 6.29 -3.65
N ILE A 124 3.53 7.34 -3.78
CA ILE A 124 2.09 7.17 -4.02
C ILE A 124 1.86 6.49 -5.37
N LYS A 125 2.61 6.88 -6.41
CA LYS A 125 2.50 6.26 -7.73
C LYS A 125 2.89 4.78 -7.68
N ALA A 126 3.98 4.43 -7.00
CA ALA A 126 4.41 3.05 -6.81
C ALA A 126 3.35 2.21 -6.08
N PHE A 127 2.76 2.74 -5.01
CA PHE A 127 1.66 2.10 -4.29
C PHE A 127 0.43 1.87 -5.20
N LEU A 128 0.00 2.90 -5.93
CA LEU A 128 -1.16 2.78 -6.83
C LEU A 128 -0.89 1.80 -7.97
N GLU A 129 0.36 1.69 -8.42
CA GLU A 129 0.76 0.71 -9.44
C GLU A 129 0.64 -0.73 -8.93
N ILE A 130 1.08 -1.02 -7.70
CA ILE A 130 0.87 -2.32 -7.08
C ILE A 130 -0.62 -2.66 -7.02
N GLY A 131 -1.46 -1.71 -6.60
CA GLY A 131 -2.91 -1.90 -6.56
C GLY A 131 -3.52 -2.15 -7.94
N ARG A 132 -3.07 -1.43 -8.98
CA ARG A 132 -3.49 -1.65 -10.37
C ARG A 132 -3.13 -3.03 -10.87
N GLU A 133 -1.88 -3.43 -10.70
CA GLU A 133 -1.41 -4.74 -11.17
C GLU A 133 -2.11 -5.86 -10.42
N ARG A 134 -2.34 -5.72 -9.10
CA ARG A 134 -3.13 -6.68 -8.33
C ARG A 134 -4.56 -6.77 -8.87
N ASN A 135 -5.21 -5.64 -9.17
CA ASN A 135 -6.55 -5.64 -9.75
C ASN A 135 -6.58 -6.32 -11.13
N ARG A 136 -5.58 -6.06 -11.98
CA ARG A 136 -5.44 -6.78 -13.27
C ARG A 136 -5.30 -8.29 -13.04
N LEU A 137 -4.43 -8.69 -12.12
CA LEU A 137 -4.18 -10.10 -11.79
C LEU A 137 -5.43 -10.83 -11.27
N VAL A 138 -6.24 -10.20 -10.42
CA VAL A 138 -7.42 -10.87 -9.82
C VAL A 138 -8.68 -10.80 -10.69
N HIS A 139 -8.76 -9.85 -11.62
CA HIS A 139 -9.93 -9.69 -12.49
C HIS A 139 -9.75 -10.32 -13.88
N GLN A 140 -8.52 -10.58 -14.29
CA GLN A 140 -8.22 -11.38 -15.47
C GLN A 140 -8.15 -12.87 -15.10
N ASP A 141 -8.09 -13.75 -16.11
CA ASP A 141 -7.87 -15.16 -15.89
C ASP A 141 -6.46 -15.36 -15.31
N PHE A 142 -6.39 -15.66 -14.01
CA PHE A 142 -5.14 -15.84 -13.27
C PHE A 142 -4.20 -16.86 -13.93
N GLY A 143 -4.76 -17.92 -14.51
CA GLY A 143 -4.02 -18.99 -15.16
C GLY A 143 -3.35 -18.56 -16.46
N THR A 144 -3.93 -17.60 -17.17
CA THR A 144 -3.40 -17.09 -18.44
C THR A 144 -2.86 -15.66 -18.34
N PHE A 145 -2.96 -15.02 -17.18
CA PHE A 145 -2.49 -13.65 -16.97
C PHE A 145 -0.97 -13.61 -17.06
N SER A 146 -0.47 -12.84 -18.03
CA SER A 146 0.95 -12.53 -18.14
C SER A 146 1.24 -11.22 -17.40
N LEU A 147 1.89 -11.32 -16.25
CA LEU A 147 2.46 -10.16 -15.57
C LEU A 147 3.74 -9.75 -16.32
N GLU A 148 3.80 -8.52 -16.81
CA GLU A 148 4.96 -8.05 -17.59
C GLU A 148 6.15 -7.71 -16.70
N LYS A 149 5.88 -7.23 -15.48
CA LYS A 149 6.91 -6.86 -14.50
C LYS A 149 7.66 -8.08 -13.99
N THR A 150 8.96 -7.92 -13.81
CA THR A 150 9.86 -8.87 -13.14
C THR A 150 9.64 -8.87 -11.62
N SER A 151 10.17 -9.89 -10.92
CA SER A 151 10.13 -9.93 -9.45
C SER A 151 10.82 -8.72 -8.82
N ASP A 152 11.90 -8.25 -9.44
CA ASP A 152 12.74 -7.18 -8.92
C ASP A 152 12.03 -5.84 -9.08
N GLU A 153 11.35 -5.60 -10.20
CA GLU A 153 10.51 -4.42 -10.40
C GLU A 153 9.33 -4.38 -9.42
N ILE A 154 8.68 -5.52 -9.16
CA ILE A 154 7.59 -5.60 -8.18
C ILE A 154 8.11 -5.31 -6.77
N TYR A 155 9.26 -5.87 -6.42
CA TYR A 155 9.88 -5.64 -5.12
C TYR A 155 10.32 -4.18 -4.95
N LEU A 156 10.91 -3.56 -5.99
CA LEU A 156 11.26 -2.14 -5.98
C LEU A 156 10.02 -1.26 -5.80
N LEU A 157 8.93 -1.53 -6.52
CA LEU A 157 7.67 -0.82 -6.30
C LEU A 157 7.20 -0.94 -4.85
N TYR A 158 7.34 -2.12 -4.24
CA TYR A 158 6.98 -2.34 -2.84
C TYR A 158 7.87 -1.55 -1.88
N LYS A 159 9.18 -1.47 -2.13
CA LYS A 159 10.11 -0.67 -1.29
C LYS A 159 9.89 0.82 -1.45
N ASP A 160 9.55 1.26 -2.66
CA ASP A 160 9.33 2.68 -2.98
C ASP A 160 7.96 3.16 -2.51
N ALA A 161 6.97 2.28 -2.45
CA ALA A 161 5.67 2.58 -1.88
C ALA A 161 5.80 2.89 -0.38
N LEU A 162 5.30 4.05 0.05
CA LEU A 162 5.45 4.56 1.42
C LEU A 162 4.19 4.28 2.25
N PRO A 163 4.18 3.27 3.15
CA PRO A 163 3.11 3.14 4.13
C PRO A 163 3.28 4.16 5.28
N ASP A 164 4.50 4.36 5.79
CA ASP A 164 4.71 5.07 7.07
C ASP A 164 4.46 6.58 7.02
N LYS A 165 4.51 7.22 5.85
CA LYS A 165 4.24 8.66 5.74
C LYS A 165 2.75 9.00 5.90
N LEU A 166 1.83 8.09 5.59
CA LEU A 166 0.40 8.37 5.71
C LEU A 166 0.01 8.65 7.18
N ARG A 167 0.47 7.79 8.10
CA ARG A 167 0.25 7.98 9.54
C ARG A 167 0.83 9.31 10.04
N GLN A 168 2.04 9.65 9.62
CA GLN A 168 2.69 10.91 9.98
C GLN A 168 1.88 12.12 9.50
N CYS A 169 1.28 12.05 8.32
CA CYS A 169 0.44 13.11 7.79
C CYS A 169 -0.89 13.25 8.54
N LEU A 170 -1.52 12.14 8.96
CA LEU A 170 -2.72 12.17 9.79
C LEU A 170 -2.44 12.87 11.14
N GLN A 171 -1.32 12.54 11.79
CA GLN A 171 -0.92 13.13 13.07
C GLN A 171 -0.47 14.61 12.95
N LYS A 172 0.12 15.02 11.82
CA LYS A 172 0.54 16.42 11.61
C LYS A 172 -0.64 17.37 11.43
N ASN A 173 -1.74 16.92 10.80
CA ASN A 173 -2.89 17.77 10.53
C ASN A 173 -3.54 18.30 11.83
N GLU A 174 -3.61 17.49 12.88
CA GLU A 174 -4.16 17.89 14.18
C GLU A 174 -3.37 19.05 14.81
N ASN A 175 -2.04 18.95 14.77
CA ASN A 175 -1.16 19.98 15.32
C ASN A 175 -1.28 21.32 14.58
N GLU A 176 -1.69 21.32 13.31
CA GLU A 176 -1.96 22.54 12.54
C GLU A 176 -3.40 23.06 12.77
N ALA A 177 -4.39 22.17 12.86
CA ALA A 177 -5.77 22.54 13.14
C ALA A 177 -5.95 23.14 14.56
N GLU A 178 -5.23 22.63 15.56
CA GLU A 178 -5.22 23.17 16.93
C GLU A 178 -4.58 24.57 17.00
N LYS A 179 -3.56 24.85 16.19
CA LYS A 179 -2.94 26.19 16.09
C LYS A 179 -3.89 27.23 15.48
N ILE A 180 -4.69 26.83 14.50
CA ILE A 180 -5.69 27.72 13.87
C ILE A 180 -6.86 27.98 14.84
N GLY A 181 -7.17 27.03 15.73
CA GLY A 181 -8.21 27.16 16.76
C GLY A 181 -7.83 28.01 17.98
N THR A 182 -6.54 28.27 18.19
CA THR A 182 -6.03 29.07 19.33
C THR A 182 -5.74 30.54 19.00
N GLU A 183 -5.88 30.95 17.73
CA GLU A 183 -5.76 32.35 17.28
C GLU A 183 -7.11 33.09 17.16
N LYS A 184 -8.18 32.56 17.77
CA LYS A 184 -9.48 33.25 17.91
C LYS A 184 -9.81 33.51 19.37
#